data_AF-A0A0F2LZS0-F1
#
_entry.id   AF-A0A0F2LZS0-F1
#
_cell.length_a   1.000
_cell.length_b   1.000
_cell.length_c   1.000
_cell.angle_alpha   90.00
_cell.angle_beta   90.00
_cell.angle_gamma   90.00
#
_symmetry.space_group_name_H-M   'P 1'
#
loop_
_entity.id
_entity.type
_entity.pdbx_description
1 polymer ?
#
loop_
_entity_poly.entity_id
_entity_poly.type
_entity_poly.pdbx_seq_one_letter_code
_entity_poly.pdbx_strand_id
1 'polypeptide(L)'
;MQPPRPLRPLRPHRPRRPPLRHTEWPDNLSTTPCTYAHIRPPTARSFSTTPKADLPRIAPGTIIPRPPPRVSPRVQRPEWQMRPGTPLYELPVSVLDLDAEDNPHVRPYDEAVDGRREAEKWAKAHASIDALSARLAQTEQQIRAAQLRMQVMEQQRTPWQVLDKDVWAAVLGVRDPGHGNVLHHNGISARLAATPQKVPLLLHRALAAREKKDGVATTAEQLSKALQLCRTPMELRRVVSLAVQTPSGRAITRQCSTAIAQRLASFVETRTWRKHKDALDDRDTARQVTAMLLNWSHALAEGGAAAAAATSSMWAVGLWTAALVGQPMAMLRFLQAGLGSGTDADKARFLETWPSQESKDAGSWPAAALALQALLGALRSKVAASALEGTRAELFSLLTGVHLLRPAADAGPDVSFRVLLSELPPQVPYSHLYVATLAELGGVRTLWEQQQKTGTAVGADTLVTAVVRYAVYAEAQAPMPTPSATSSLDRSAANSSVWDLQTIVNYEAARATARQPPTLFPTLRPVPPPLGEPETAAQPAVTVDDAFRDAVVAAFSQESADAAVQAIDALLQARQDGQRGSRAGGAVPEKAQA
;
A
#
# COMPACT_ATOMS: atom_id res chain seq x y z
N MET A 1 -30.63 53.00 58.72
CA MET A 1 -30.43 52.55 57.33
C MET A 1 -28.97 52.77 56.94
N GLN A 2 -28.21 51.69 56.79
CA GLN A 2 -26.87 51.69 56.19
C GLN A 2 -26.90 50.69 55.01
N PRO A 3 -26.27 51.00 53.87
CA PRO A 3 -26.29 50.13 52.71
C PRO A 3 -25.33 48.93 52.89
N PRO A 4 -25.62 47.77 52.27
CA PRO A 4 -24.79 46.58 52.40
C PRO A 4 -23.47 46.72 51.62
N ARG A 5 -22.38 46.22 52.22
CA ARG A 5 -21.04 46.20 51.63
C ARG A 5 -20.94 45.21 50.45
N PRO A 6 -20.15 45.53 49.41
CA PRO A 6 -19.94 44.62 48.29
C PRO A 6 -18.98 43.48 48.64
N LEU A 7 -19.30 42.27 48.18
CA LEU A 7 -18.51 41.06 48.33
C LEU A 7 -17.26 41.11 47.43
N ARG A 8 -16.09 40.78 48.02
CA ARG A 8 -14.81 40.64 47.30
C ARG A 8 -14.78 39.38 46.44
N PRO A 9 -14.16 39.42 45.24
CA PRO A 9 -13.99 38.24 44.41
C PRO A 9 -12.91 37.31 44.97
N LEU A 10 -13.22 36.01 45.02
CA LEU A 10 -12.32 34.92 45.38
C LEU A 10 -11.25 34.74 44.29
N ARG A 11 -9.97 34.68 44.71
CA ARG A 11 -8.84 34.37 43.83
C ARG A 11 -8.83 32.88 43.45
N PRO A 12 -8.45 32.52 42.21
CA PRO A 12 -8.34 31.12 41.81
C PRO A 12 -7.12 30.44 42.44
N HIS A 13 -7.34 29.21 42.93
CA HIS A 13 -6.33 28.33 43.49
C HIS A 13 -5.29 27.91 42.43
N ARG A 14 -4.00 28.14 42.73
CA ARG A 14 -2.88 27.50 42.01
C ARG A 14 -2.75 26.03 42.44
N PRO A 15 -2.61 25.07 41.50
CA PRO A 15 -2.32 23.69 41.86
C PRO A 15 -0.89 23.54 42.39
N ARG A 16 -0.77 22.86 43.53
CA ARG A 16 0.50 22.49 44.18
C ARG A 16 1.25 21.46 43.30
N ARG A 17 2.53 21.73 43.03
CA ARG A 17 3.46 20.76 42.44
C ARG A 17 3.76 19.63 43.45
N PRO A 18 3.80 18.36 43.02
CA PRO A 18 4.26 17.26 43.88
C PRO A 18 5.80 17.26 44.02
N PRO A 19 6.33 16.71 45.13
CA PRO A 19 7.77 16.71 45.41
C PRO A 19 8.50 15.66 44.57
N LEU A 20 9.66 16.07 44.03
CA LEU A 20 10.65 15.20 43.39
C LEU A 20 11.23 14.22 44.43
N ARG A 21 11.02 12.92 44.22
CA ARG A 21 11.76 11.87 44.93
C ARG A 21 13.01 11.53 44.12
N HIS A 22 14.17 11.76 44.73
CA HIS A 22 15.44 11.18 44.29
C HIS A 22 15.44 9.70 44.67
N THR A 23 15.57 8.82 43.69
CA THR A 23 15.91 7.40 43.88
C THR A 23 17.39 7.24 43.60
N GLU A 24 18.14 6.99 44.67
CA GLU A 24 19.54 6.60 44.66
C GLU A 24 19.70 5.24 43.98
N TRP A 25 20.70 5.13 43.10
CA TRP A 25 21.14 3.87 42.50
C TRP A 25 22.19 3.24 43.43
N PRO A 26 22.09 1.94 43.76
CA PRO A 26 23.19 1.27 44.44
C PRO A 26 24.25 0.83 43.43
N ASP A 27 25.44 1.40 43.57
CA ASP A 27 26.70 0.82 43.13
C ASP A 27 26.89 -0.53 43.83
N ASN A 28 27.11 -1.60 43.06
CA ASN A 28 27.89 -2.78 43.47
C ASN A 28 28.06 -3.73 42.28
N LEU A 29 29.15 -3.52 41.53
CA LEU A 29 29.68 -4.50 40.58
C LEU A 29 30.63 -5.44 41.34
N SER A 30 30.13 -6.64 41.68
CA SER A 30 30.95 -7.76 42.13
C SER A 30 31.36 -8.60 40.92
N THR A 31 32.63 -8.52 40.56
CA THR A 31 33.33 -9.43 39.66
C THR A 31 33.46 -10.83 40.25
N THR A 32 32.89 -11.84 39.60
CA THR A 32 33.30 -13.25 39.75
C THR A 32 33.52 -13.89 38.38
N PRO A 33 34.62 -14.67 38.20
CA PRO A 33 34.99 -15.25 36.92
C PRO A 33 34.24 -16.57 36.64
N CYS A 34 33.74 -16.71 35.41
CA CYS A 34 33.11 -17.94 34.94
C CYS A 34 34.15 -19.05 34.70
N THR A 35 34.07 -20.12 35.48
CA THR A 35 34.71 -21.42 35.19
C THR A 35 33.99 -22.13 34.03
N TYR A 36 34.76 -22.48 33.01
CA TYR A 36 34.37 -23.32 31.88
C TYR A 36 34.08 -24.76 32.35
N ALA A 37 32.85 -25.22 32.23
CA ALA A 37 32.50 -26.63 32.38
C ALA A 37 32.44 -27.30 31.00
N HIS A 38 33.32 -28.28 30.77
CA HIS A 38 33.31 -29.15 29.60
C HIS A 38 32.05 -30.03 29.59
N ILE A 39 31.19 -29.86 28.59
CA ILE A 39 30.07 -30.77 28.31
C ILE A 39 30.54 -31.78 27.26
N ARG A 40 30.60 -33.07 27.66
CA ARG A 40 30.80 -34.22 26.76
C ARG A 40 29.53 -34.46 25.92
N PRO A 41 29.66 -34.89 24.65
CA PRO A 41 28.50 -35.30 23.85
C PRO A 41 27.97 -36.67 24.28
N PRO A 42 26.67 -36.94 24.08
CA PRO A 42 25.98 -38.12 24.61
C PRO A 42 26.23 -39.39 23.78
N THR A 43 26.36 -40.50 24.49
CA THR A 43 26.38 -41.88 23.99
C THR A 43 25.06 -42.25 23.30
N ALA A 44 25.15 -42.77 22.08
CA ALA A 44 24.03 -43.28 21.30
C ALA A 44 23.40 -44.53 21.96
N ARG A 45 22.08 -44.51 22.12
CA ARG A 45 21.28 -45.68 22.49
C ARG A 45 20.93 -46.50 21.24
N SER A 46 21.22 -47.78 21.34
CA SER A 46 20.85 -48.87 20.44
C SER A 46 19.33 -49.12 20.42
N PHE A 47 18.76 -49.29 19.22
CA PHE A 47 17.50 -50.01 19.03
C PHE A 47 17.60 -51.01 17.89
N SER A 48 17.41 -52.26 18.30
CA SER A 48 16.56 -53.32 17.73
C SER A 48 16.58 -53.63 16.23
N THR A 49 16.92 -54.90 16.00
CA THR A 49 17.00 -55.70 14.79
C THR A 49 15.65 -56.11 14.21
N THR A 50 15.50 -55.95 12.89
CA THR A 50 14.69 -56.87 12.04
C THR A 50 15.50 -57.20 10.77
N PRO A 51 15.45 -58.44 10.26
CA PRO A 51 16.32 -58.86 9.17
C PRO A 51 15.75 -58.43 7.82
N LYS A 52 16.51 -57.64 7.06
CA LYS A 52 16.26 -57.35 5.64
C LYS A 52 17.35 -57.99 4.81
N ALA A 53 16.91 -58.72 3.79
CA ALA A 53 17.71 -59.48 2.84
C ALA A 53 18.93 -58.71 2.33
N ASP A 54 20.05 -59.43 2.25
CA ASP A 54 21.35 -58.95 1.78
C ASP A 54 21.26 -58.41 0.34
N LEU A 55 21.37 -57.09 0.23
CA LEU A 55 21.77 -56.42 -1.01
C LEU A 55 23.19 -55.87 -0.81
N PRO A 56 24.11 -56.06 -1.77
CA PRO A 56 25.48 -55.64 -1.63
C PRO A 56 25.59 -54.11 -1.48
N ARG A 57 26.28 -53.67 -0.43
CA ARG A 57 26.62 -52.25 -0.20
C ARG A 57 27.54 -51.75 -1.32
N ILE A 58 27.00 -50.90 -2.19
CA ILE A 58 27.79 -50.09 -3.12
C ILE A 58 28.42 -48.94 -2.32
N ALA A 59 29.75 -48.78 -2.41
CA ALA A 59 30.47 -47.73 -1.70
C ALA A 59 30.04 -46.33 -2.19
N PRO A 60 29.92 -45.33 -1.28
CA PRO A 60 29.63 -43.96 -1.67
C PRO A 60 30.80 -43.41 -2.50
N GLY A 61 30.54 -43.12 -3.78
CA GLY A 61 31.53 -42.65 -4.76
C GLY A 61 31.60 -43.48 -6.06
N THR A 62 30.86 -44.58 -6.15
CA THR A 62 30.87 -45.42 -7.37
C THR A 62 29.92 -44.85 -8.43
N ILE A 63 30.46 -44.24 -9.48
CA ILE A 63 29.70 -43.83 -10.66
C ILE A 63 29.34 -45.11 -11.44
N ILE A 64 28.05 -45.45 -11.50
CA ILE A 64 27.55 -46.52 -12.37
C ILE A 64 27.45 -45.93 -13.79
N PRO A 65 28.28 -46.39 -14.76
CA PRO A 65 28.16 -45.92 -16.14
C PRO A 65 26.81 -46.38 -16.71
N ARG A 66 26.04 -45.43 -17.27
CA ARG A 66 24.82 -45.76 -18.01
C ARG A 66 25.19 -46.59 -19.24
N PRO A 67 24.50 -47.70 -19.53
CA PRO A 67 24.70 -48.39 -20.79
C PRO A 67 24.30 -47.48 -21.96
N PRO A 68 25.06 -47.49 -23.07
CA PRO A 68 24.72 -46.71 -24.25
C PRO A 68 23.39 -47.20 -24.85
N PRO A 69 22.63 -46.31 -25.52
CA PRO A 69 21.37 -46.70 -26.16
C PRO A 69 21.61 -47.81 -27.19
N ARG A 70 20.79 -48.86 -27.14
CA ARG A 70 20.77 -49.92 -28.15
C ARG A 70 20.37 -49.30 -29.49
N VAL A 71 21.34 -49.16 -30.39
CA VAL A 71 21.11 -48.87 -31.80
C VAL A 71 20.67 -50.18 -32.45
N SER A 72 19.40 -50.27 -32.86
CA SER A 72 18.94 -51.39 -33.68
C SER A 72 19.74 -51.44 -34.99
N PRO A 73 20.18 -52.61 -35.46
CA PRO A 73 20.95 -52.71 -36.70
C PRO A 73 20.09 -52.21 -37.87
N ARG A 74 20.62 -51.19 -38.55
CA ARG A 74 20.06 -50.63 -39.78
C ARG A 74 20.06 -51.76 -40.80
N VAL A 75 18.88 -52.22 -41.21
CA VAL A 75 18.71 -53.16 -42.33
C VAL A 75 19.36 -52.51 -43.55
N GLN A 76 20.56 -52.96 -43.92
CA GLN A 76 21.21 -52.56 -45.15
C GLN A 76 20.35 -53.11 -46.29
N ARG A 77 19.59 -52.22 -46.95
CA ARG A 77 19.00 -52.57 -48.23
C ARG A 77 20.15 -52.79 -49.21
N PRO A 78 20.11 -53.84 -50.04
CA PRO A 78 21.15 -54.06 -51.03
C PRO A 78 21.24 -52.83 -51.94
N GLU A 79 22.45 -52.27 -52.04
CA GLU A 79 22.79 -51.26 -53.02
C GLU A 79 22.57 -51.86 -54.40
N TRP A 80 21.51 -51.44 -55.09
CA TRP A 80 21.31 -51.77 -56.49
C TRP A 80 22.33 -50.98 -57.30
N GLN A 81 23.51 -51.56 -57.51
CA GLN A 81 24.51 -51.01 -58.43
C GLN A 81 23.96 -51.10 -59.85
N MET A 82 23.64 -49.95 -60.44
CA MET A 82 23.26 -49.88 -61.84
C MET A 82 24.45 -50.33 -62.71
N ARG A 83 24.19 -51.20 -63.70
CA ARG A 83 25.24 -51.69 -64.59
C ARG A 83 25.81 -50.53 -65.43
N PRO A 84 27.14 -50.36 -65.50
CA PRO A 84 27.76 -49.33 -66.32
C PRO A 84 27.44 -49.59 -67.80
N GLY A 85 26.85 -48.60 -68.47
CA GLY A 85 26.47 -48.69 -69.89
C GLY A 85 24.97 -48.87 -70.16
N THR A 86 24.14 -48.97 -69.12
CA THR A 86 22.69 -48.80 -69.30
C THR A 86 22.43 -47.31 -69.50
N PRO A 87 21.88 -46.85 -70.64
CA PRO A 87 21.52 -45.44 -70.78
C PRO A 87 20.48 -45.15 -69.70
N LEU A 88 20.84 -44.26 -68.77
CA LEU A 88 19.86 -43.63 -67.90
C LEU A 88 18.94 -42.87 -68.85
N TYR A 89 17.75 -43.42 -69.09
CA TYR A 89 16.67 -42.59 -69.57
C TYR A 89 16.44 -41.56 -68.46
N GLU A 90 17.06 -40.39 -68.60
CA GLU A 90 16.65 -39.22 -67.81
C GLU A 90 15.18 -39.04 -68.14
N LEU A 91 14.33 -39.43 -67.20
CA LEU A 91 12.91 -39.13 -67.32
C LEU A 91 12.84 -37.60 -67.42
N PRO A 92 12.29 -37.06 -68.52
CA PRO A 92 12.17 -35.62 -68.65
C PRO A 92 11.41 -35.09 -67.42
N VAL A 93 11.79 -33.92 -66.92
CA VAL A 93 11.26 -33.33 -65.66
C VAL A 93 9.73 -33.31 -65.63
N SER A 94 9.08 -33.29 -66.80
CA SER A 94 7.63 -33.43 -66.98
C SER A 94 7.01 -34.76 -66.48
N VAL A 95 7.81 -35.81 -66.24
CA VAL A 95 7.34 -37.08 -65.66
C VAL A 95 7.57 -37.12 -64.14
N LEU A 96 8.35 -36.19 -63.59
CA LEU A 96 8.59 -36.06 -62.15
C LEU A 96 7.63 -35.08 -61.45
N ASP A 97 6.92 -34.24 -62.20
CA ASP A 97 5.77 -33.47 -61.72
C ASP A 97 4.48 -34.32 -61.83
N LEU A 98 4.42 -35.39 -61.03
CA LEU A 98 3.17 -36.16 -60.85
C LEU A 98 2.11 -35.39 -60.04
N ASP A 99 2.50 -34.25 -59.47
CA ASP A 99 1.67 -33.39 -58.62
C ASP A 99 1.22 -32.11 -59.36
N ALA A 100 1.49 -31.98 -60.67
CA ALA A 100 1.01 -30.86 -61.46
C ALA A 100 -0.50 -30.99 -61.68
N GLU A 101 -1.28 -30.29 -60.85
CA GLU A 101 -2.76 -30.27 -60.84
C GLU A 101 -3.38 -29.93 -62.21
N ASP A 102 -2.62 -29.34 -63.13
CA ASP A 102 -3.05 -28.92 -64.46
C ASP A 102 -2.57 -29.82 -65.63
N ASN A 103 -1.93 -30.96 -65.36
CA ASN A 103 -1.47 -31.84 -66.43
C ASN A 103 -2.63 -32.67 -67.01
N PRO A 104 -2.94 -32.59 -68.33
CA PRO A 104 -4.07 -33.27 -68.95
C PRO A 104 -3.98 -34.81 -68.91
N HIS A 105 -2.82 -35.36 -68.55
CA HIS A 105 -2.58 -36.79 -68.41
C HIS A 105 -2.68 -37.29 -66.95
N VAL A 106 -2.84 -36.39 -65.97
CA VAL A 106 -3.08 -36.73 -64.56
C VAL A 106 -4.59 -36.64 -64.31
N ARG A 107 -5.18 -37.66 -63.67
CA ARG A 107 -6.61 -37.60 -63.34
C ARG A 107 -6.83 -36.45 -62.34
N PRO A 108 -7.88 -35.62 -62.48
CA PRO A 108 -8.19 -34.60 -61.49
C PRO A 108 -8.40 -35.24 -60.12
N TYR A 109 -7.91 -34.60 -59.07
CA TYR A 109 -8.14 -35.06 -57.70
C TYR A 109 -9.65 -35.13 -57.43
N ASP A 110 -10.13 -36.32 -57.07
CA ASP A 110 -11.54 -36.55 -56.76
C ASP A 110 -11.70 -36.65 -55.25
N GLU A 111 -12.20 -35.58 -54.62
CA GLU A 111 -12.36 -35.49 -53.17
C GLU A 111 -13.23 -36.64 -52.61
N ALA A 112 -14.19 -37.14 -53.39
CA ALA A 112 -15.06 -38.23 -52.94
C ALA A 112 -14.35 -39.59 -52.88
N VAL A 113 -13.28 -39.79 -53.68
CA VAL A 113 -12.58 -41.08 -53.82
C VAL A 113 -11.16 -41.01 -53.27
N ASP A 114 -10.37 -40.03 -53.68
CA ASP A 114 -9.00 -39.81 -53.22
C ASP A 114 -9.00 -39.25 -51.80
N GLY A 115 -9.88 -38.29 -51.50
CA GLY A 115 -10.00 -37.71 -50.15
C GLY A 115 -10.36 -38.74 -49.09
N ARG A 116 -11.21 -39.73 -49.42
CA ARG A 116 -11.49 -40.85 -48.51
C ARG A 116 -10.27 -41.75 -48.28
N ARG A 117 -9.52 -42.06 -49.33
CA ARG A 117 -8.32 -42.92 -49.22
C ARG A 117 -7.18 -42.22 -48.50
N GLU A 118 -7.00 -40.92 -48.72
CA GLU A 118 -6.05 -40.11 -47.96
C GLU A 118 -6.46 -39.99 -46.50
N ALA A 119 -7.73 -39.68 -46.22
CA ALA A 119 -8.25 -39.65 -44.87
C ALA A 119 -8.06 -40.99 -44.15
N GLU A 120 -8.29 -42.13 -44.81
CA GLU A 120 -8.04 -43.45 -44.22
C GLU A 120 -6.55 -43.76 -44.03
N LYS A 121 -5.71 -43.46 -45.04
CA LYS A 121 -4.26 -43.70 -45.01
C LYS A 121 -3.58 -42.86 -43.94
N TRP A 122 -4.03 -41.62 -43.78
CA TRP A 122 -3.48 -40.66 -42.84
C TRP A 122 -4.31 -40.52 -41.55
N ALA A 123 -5.42 -41.25 -41.37
CA ALA A 123 -6.25 -41.17 -40.16
C ALA A 123 -5.45 -41.30 -38.86
N LYS A 124 -4.47 -42.22 -38.84
CA LYS A 124 -3.57 -42.41 -37.69
C LYS A 124 -2.54 -41.29 -37.53
N ALA A 125 -2.11 -40.68 -38.64
CA ALA A 125 -1.20 -39.53 -38.62
C ALA A 125 -1.93 -38.24 -38.23
N HIS A 126 -3.16 -38.03 -38.72
CA HIS A 126 -4.03 -36.92 -38.33
C HIS A 126 -4.30 -36.95 -36.82
N ALA A 127 -4.59 -38.12 -36.23
CA ALA A 127 -4.71 -38.24 -34.78
C ALA A 127 -3.44 -37.79 -34.02
N SER A 128 -2.25 -38.03 -34.58
CA SER A 128 -0.98 -37.57 -33.99
C SER A 128 -0.74 -36.07 -34.19
N ILE A 129 -1.16 -35.52 -35.33
CA ILE A 129 -1.08 -34.10 -35.66
C ILE A 129 -2.07 -33.31 -34.80
N ASP A 130 -3.28 -33.82 -34.61
CA ASP A 130 -4.32 -33.23 -33.75
C ASP A 130 -3.90 -33.25 -32.28
N ALA A 131 -3.27 -34.34 -31.82
CA ALA A 131 -2.70 -34.40 -30.48
C ALA A 131 -1.54 -33.39 -30.30
N LEU A 132 -0.74 -33.16 -31.34
CA LEU A 132 0.33 -32.15 -31.33
C LEU A 132 -0.23 -30.73 -31.37
N SER A 133 -1.23 -30.45 -32.19
CA SER A 133 -1.88 -29.13 -32.28
C SER A 133 -2.58 -28.79 -30.97
N ALA A 134 -3.26 -29.75 -30.33
CA ALA A 134 -3.83 -29.60 -29.00
C ALA A 134 -2.77 -29.29 -27.93
N ARG A 135 -1.61 -29.98 -27.96
CA ARG A 135 -0.49 -29.70 -27.05
C ARG A 135 0.12 -28.32 -27.30
N LEU A 136 0.25 -27.90 -28.55
CA LEU A 136 0.74 -26.56 -28.89
C LEU A 136 -0.20 -25.48 -28.38
N ALA A 137 -1.52 -25.63 -28.59
CA ALA A 137 -2.52 -24.71 -28.07
C ALA A 137 -2.49 -24.62 -26.54
N GLN A 138 -2.33 -25.76 -25.85
CA GLN A 138 -2.17 -25.78 -24.39
C GLN A 138 -0.89 -25.07 -23.95
N THR A 139 0.21 -25.26 -24.68
CA THR A 139 1.49 -24.61 -24.41
C THR A 139 1.39 -23.09 -24.60
N GLU A 140 0.72 -22.61 -25.65
CA GLU A 140 0.46 -21.18 -25.86
C GLU A 140 -0.38 -20.58 -24.73
N GLN A 141 -1.42 -21.28 -24.26
CA GLN A 141 -2.21 -20.84 -23.11
C GLN A 141 -1.35 -20.75 -21.84
N GLN A 142 -0.47 -21.72 -21.61
CA GLN A 142 0.47 -21.69 -20.49
C GLN A 142 1.47 -20.54 -20.60
N ILE A 143 1.98 -20.24 -21.80
CA ILE A 143 2.86 -19.10 -22.05
C ILE A 143 2.13 -17.78 -21.78
N ARG A 144 0.89 -17.60 -22.29
CA ARG A 144 0.10 -16.39 -22.01
C ARG A 144 -0.21 -16.25 -20.52
N ALA A 145 -0.59 -17.33 -19.85
CA ALA A 145 -0.83 -17.33 -18.41
C ALA A 145 0.45 -16.99 -17.62
N ALA A 146 1.60 -17.51 -18.03
CA ALA A 146 2.89 -17.18 -17.43
C ALA A 146 3.27 -15.72 -17.69
N GLN A 147 3.07 -15.20 -18.90
CA GLN A 147 3.30 -13.79 -19.24
C GLN A 147 2.40 -12.86 -18.41
N LEU A 148 1.12 -13.18 -18.24
CA LEU A 148 0.21 -12.41 -17.38
C LEU A 148 0.67 -12.44 -15.91
N ARG A 149 1.09 -13.61 -15.40
CA ARG A 149 1.68 -13.69 -14.05
C ARG A 149 2.94 -12.85 -13.92
N MET A 150 3.84 -12.90 -14.91
CA MET A 150 5.03 -12.06 -14.92
C MET A 150 4.65 -10.58 -14.95
N GLN A 151 3.74 -10.13 -15.81
CA GLN A 151 3.29 -8.74 -15.85
C GLN A 151 2.69 -8.28 -14.53
N VAL A 152 1.87 -9.10 -13.87
CA VAL A 152 1.33 -8.80 -12.53
C VAL A 152 2.46 -8.70 -11.48
N MET A 153 3.47 -9.57 -11.54
CA MET A 153 4.65 -9.49 -10.67
C MET A 153 5.55 -8.28 -11.00
N GLU A 154 5.61 -7.85 -12.26
CA GLU A 154 6.37 -6.65 -12.68
C GLU A 154 5.69 -5.35 -12.23
N GLN A 155 4.37 -5.29 -12.23
CA GLN A 155 3.61 -4.15 -11.74
C GLN A 155 3.69 -4.00 -10.21
N GLN A 156 4.00 -5.09 -9.49
CA GLN A 156 4.20 -5.10 -8.03
C GLN A 156 5.69 -5.17 -7.66
N ARG A 157 6.58 -4.43 -8.34
CA ARG A 157 7.98 -4.29 -7.88
C ARG A 157 8.01 -3.61 -6.52
N THR A 158 8.00 -4.41 -5.46
CA THR A 158 8.38 -3.93 -4.13
C THR A 158 9.91 -3.81 -4.11
N PRO A 159 10.50 -2.77 -3.51
CA PRO A 159 11.97 -2.59 -3.46
C PRO A 159 12.72 -3.68 -2.66
N TRP A 160 12.05 -4.77 -2.32
CA TRP A 160 12.50 -5.83 -1.41
C TRP A 160 12.37 -7.23 -2.02
N GLN A 161 11.66 -7.39 -3.15
CA GLN A 161 11.61 -8.64 -3.90
C GLN A 161 12.77 -8.68 -4.87
N VAL A 162 13.61 -9.71 -4.74
CA VAL A 162 14.63 -10.04 -5.74
C VAL A 162 13.97 -11.00 -6.72
N LEU A 163 13.67 -10.53 -7.93
CA LEU A 163 13.14 -11.37 -9.00
C LEU A 163 14.28 -12.14 -9.67
N ASP A 164 13.97 -13.23 -10.37
CA ASP A 164 14.99 -13.99 -11.11
C ASP A 164 15.69 -13.09 -12.14
N LYS A 165 14.95 -12.17 -12.77
CA LYS A 165 15.54 -11.15 -13.64
C LYS A 165 16.53 -10.23 -12.93
N ASP A 166 16.35 -10.00 -11.62
CA ASP A 166 17.27 -9.17 -10.86
C ASP A 166 18.57 -9.92 -10.59
N VAL A 167 18.46 -11.22 -10.31
CA VAL A 167 19.61 -12.14 -10.21
C VAL A 167 20.33 -12.22 -11.56
N TRP A 168 19.59 -12.38 -12.66
CA TRP A 168 20.14 -12.42 -14.01
C TRP A 168 20.78 -11.09 -14.43
N ALA A 169 20.14 -9.95 -14.19
CA ALA A 169 20.71 -8.64 -14.48
C ALA A 169 21.96 -8.37 -13.64
N ALA A 170 22.00 -8.82 -12.38
CA ALA A 170 23.21 -8.80 -11.58
C ALA A 170 24.30 -9.69 -12.20
N VAL A 171 24.00 -10.95 -12.53
CA VAL A 171 24.96 -11.89 -13.15
C VAL A 171 25.49 -11.39 -14.49
N LEU A 172 24.63 -10.79 -15.30
CA LEU A 172 24.94 -10.24 -16.62
C LEU A 172 25.56 -8.84 -16.57
N GLY A 173 25.69 -8.23 -15.38
CA GLY A 173 26.27 -6.90 -15.20
C GLY A 173 25.42 -5.75 -15.74
N VAL A 174 24.14 -5.98 -16.02
CA VAL A 174 23.22 -4.96 -16.52
C VAL A 174 22.83 -4.06 -15.35
N ARG A 175 23.32 -2.82 -15.35
CA ARG A 175 23.05 -1.83 -14.31
C ARG A 175 21.69 -1.17 -14.51
N ASP A 176 20.65 -1.76 -13.92
CA ASP A 176 19.37 -1.08 -13.73
C ASP A 176 19.48 -0.19 -12.46
N PRO A 177 19.15 1.11 -12.49
CA PRO A 177 19.28 2.00 -11.32
C PRO A 177 18.47 1.54 -10.09
N GLY A 178 17.47 0.67 -10.26
CA GLY A 178 16.71 0.07 -9.16
C GLY A 178 17.44 -1.04 -8.40
N HIS A 179 18.44 -1.72 -9.00
CA HIS A 179 19.09 -2.90 -8.42
C HIS A 179 19.87 -2.64 -7.15
N GLY A 180 20.53 -1.47 -7.07
CA GLY A 180 21.36 -1.11 -5.92
C GLY A 180 20.55 -1.04 -4.62
N ASN A 181 19.34 -0.49 -4.70
CA ASN A 181 18.43 -0.40 -3.56
C ASN A 181 17.94 -1.78 -3.12
N VAL A 182 17.55 -2.65 -4.06
CA VAL A 182 17.06 -4.00 -3.74
C VAL A 182 18.13 -4.85 -3.04
N LEU A 183 19.38 -4.81 -3.52
CA LEU A 183 20.49 -5.55 -2.91
C LEU A 183 20.85 -5.03 -1.51
N HIS A 184 20.92 -3.71 -1.35
CA HIS A 184 21.16 -3.07 -0.06
C HIS A 184 20.10 -3.46 0.97
N HIS A 185 18.84 -3.42 0.55
CA HIS A 185 17.68 -3.80 1.34
C HIS A 185 17.61 -5.29 1.70
N ASN A 186 18.31 -6.14 0.96
CA ASN A 186 18.53 -7.56 1.29
C ASN A 186 19.81 -7.80 2.12
N GLY A 187 20.47 -6.75 2.60
CA GLY A 187 21.67 -6.84 3.43
C GLY A 187 22.97 -7.09 2.65
N ILE A 188 22.95 -6.91 1.33
CA ILE A 188 24.14 -7.04 0.49
C ILE A 188 24.73 -5.64 0.31
N SER A 189 25.90 -5.40 0.93
CA SER A 189 26.57 -4.10 0.85
C SER A 189 26.92 -3.71 -0.60
N ALA A 190 26.96 -2.41 -0.90
CA ALA A 190 27.32 -1.91 -2.23
C ALA A 190 28.69 -2.42 -2.72
N ARG A 191 29.64 -2.63 -1.79
CA ARG A 191 30.95 -3.23 -2.10
C ARG A 191 30.86 -4.68 -2.59
N LEU A 192 29.92 -5.45 -2.04
CA LEU A 192 29.67 -6.84 -2.47
C LEU A 192 28.81 -6.90 -3.73
N ALA A 193 27.89 -5.96 -3.90
CA ALA A 193 27.09 -5.81 -5.13
C ALA A 193 27.96 -5.49 -6.37
N ALA A 194 29.12 -4.86 -6.17
CA ALA A 194 30.11 -4.64 -7.23
C ALA A 194 30.77 -5.94 -7.73
N THR A 195 30.59 -7.08 -7.04
CA THR A 195 31.09 -8.39 -7.48
C THR A 195 29.92 -9.30 -7.86
N PRO A 196 29.39 -9.19 -9.10
CA PRO A 196 28.10 -9.78 -9.49
C PRO A 196 28.03 -11.30 -9.31
N GLN A 197 29.16 -12.00 -9.48
CA GLN A 197 29.28 -13.46 -9.29
C GLN A 197 29.00 -13.92 -7.85
N LYS A 198 29.17 -13.05 -6.85
CA LYS A 198 28.97 -13.38 -5.43
C LYS A 198 27.55 -13.13 -4.95
N VAL A 199 26.75 -12.35 -5.70
CA VAL A 199 25.38 -11.97 -5.32
C VAL A 199 24.45 -13.19 -5.23
N PRO A 200 24.40 -14.11 -6.22
CA PRO A 200 23.58 -15.33 -6.12
C PRO A 200 24.01 -16.21 -4.95
N LEU A 201 25.32 -16.33 -4.71
CA LEU A 201 25.90 -17.11 -3.61
C LEU A 201 25.57 -16.52 -2.24
N LEU A 202 25.53 -15.20 -2.10
CA LEU A 202 25.14 -14.50 -0.87
C LEU A 202 23.64 -14.55 -0.63
N LEU A 203 22.81 -14.46 -1.68
CA LEU A 203 21.38 -14.68 -1.60
C LEU A 203 21.07 -16.13 -1.22
N HIS A 204 21.75 -17.11 -1.84
CA HIS A 204 21.61 -18.53 -1.53
C HIS A 204 22.16 -18.86 -0.13
N ARG A 205 23.26 -18.25 0.33
CA ARG A 205 23.73 -18.39 1.71
C ARG A 205 22.77 -17.72 2.70
N ALA A 206 22.19 -16.58 2.35
CA ALA A 206 21.18 -15.95 3.18
C ALA A 206 19.94 -16.85 3.27
N LEU A 207 19.49 -17.47 2.17
CA LEU A 207 18.41 -18.45 2.14
C LEU A 207 18.74 -19.74 2.93
N ALA A 208 19.93 -20.30 2.75
CA ALA A 208 20.36 -21.50 3.48
C ALA A 208 20.64 -21.23 4.98
N ALA A 209 21.08 -20.02 5.33
CA ALA A 209 21.16 -19.57 6.72
C ALA A 209 19.77 -19.34 7.33
N ARG A 210 18.75 -19.00 6.51
CA ARG A 210 17.33 -18.92 6.94
C ARG A 210 16.77 -20.29 7.33
N GLU A 211 17.21 -21.40 6.72
CA GLU A 211 16.72 -22.75 7.04
C GLU A 211 17.34 -23.37 8.30
N LYS A 212 18.57 -22.97 8.66
CA LYS A 212 19.37 -23.68 9.68
C LYS A 212 19.37 -23.08 11.09
N LYS A 213 18.95 -21.83 11.28
CA LYS A 213 19.13 -21.12 12.58
C LYS A 213 17.83 -20.85 13.34
N ASP A 214 16.73 -20.65 12.64
CA ASP A 214 15.43 -20.38 13.24
C ASP A 214 14.48 -21.46 12.73
N GLY A 215 14.30 -22.56 13.47
CA GLY A 215 13.30 -23.56 13.12
C GLY A 215 11.96 -22.84 12.94
N VAL A 216 11.26 -23.11 11.82
CA VAL A 216 9.92 -22.56 11.57
C VAL A 216 9.08 -22.85 12.80
N ALA A 217 8.61 -21.80 13.49
CA ALA A 217 7.84 -21.95 14.71
C ALA A 217 6.65 -22.87 14.42
N THR A 218 6.64 -24.05 15.04
CA THR A 218 5.61 -25.07 14.80
C THR A 218 4.39 -24.84 15.69
N THR A 219 4.51 -23.99 16.71
CA THR A 219 3.43 -23.66 17.66
C THR A 219 3.29 -22.16 17.90
N ALA A 220 2.09 -21.74 18.29
CA ALA A 220 1.80 -20.35 18.65
C ALA A 220 2.64 -19.83 19.82
N GLU A 221 2.94 -20.69 20.80
CA GLU A 221 3.81 -20.34 21.93
C GLU A 221 5.25 -20.07 21.49
N GLN A 222 5.78 -20.87 20.56
CA GLN A 222 7.12 -20.66 20.02
C GLN A 222 7.18 -19.35 19.23
N LEU A 223 6.16 -19.08 18.41
CA LEU A 223 6.07 -17.81 17.68
C LEU A 223 5.99 -16.64 18.66
N SER A 224 5.10 -16.69 19.66
CA SER A 224 4.96 -15.66 20.68
C SER A 224 6.28 -15.38 21.43
N LYS A 225 7.01 -16.42 21.85
CA LYS A 225 8.35 -16.26 22.46
C LYS A 225 9.34 -15.61 21.50
N ALA A 226 9.35 -16.00 20.23
CA ALA A 226 10.21 -15.38 19.22
C ALA A 226 9.86 -13.90 19.00
N LEU A 227 8.57 -13.54 19.00
CA LEU A 227 8.11 -12.16 18.86
C LEU A 227 8.62 -11.25 20.01
N GLN A 228 8.64 -11.78 21.24
CA GLN A 228 9.17 -11.06 22.40
C GLN A 228 10.68 -10.77 22.29
N LEU A 229 11.43 -11.66 21.63
CA LEU A 229 12.87 -11.50 21.45
C LEU A 229 13.25 -10.55 20.31
N CYS A 230 12.35 -10.31 19.35
CA CYS A 230 12.60 -9.44 18.19
C CYS A 230 12.85 -8.00 18.62
N ARG A 231 14.06 -7.45 18.46
CA ARG A 231 14.41 -6.06 18.85
C ARG A 231 14.18 -5.05 17.74
N THR A 232 14.10 -5.51 16.49
CA THR A 232 13.95 -4.65 15.32
C THR A 232 12.75 -5.08 14.47
N PRO A 233 12.12 -4.15 13.71
CA PRO A 233 11.06 -4.50 12.77
C PRO A 233 11.51 -5.50 11.70
N MET A 234 12.81 -5.49 11.35
CA MET A 234 13.38 -6.45 10.41
C MET A 234 13.49 -7.87 10.98
N GLU A 235 13.82 -8.04 12.26
CA GLU A 235 13.79 -9.35 12.93
C GLU A 235 12.36 -9.89 12.98
N LEU A 236 11.41 -9.04 13.39
CA LEU A 236 10.00 -9.39 13.40
C LEU A 236 9.50 -9.80 12.01
N ARG A 237 9.89 -9.03 10.98
CA ARG A 237 9.56 -9.35 9.58
C ARG A 237 10.03 -10.74 9.21
N ARG A 238 11.28 -11.09 9.55
CA ARG A 238 11.89 -12.39 9.22
C ARG A 238 11.11 -13.53 9.87
N VAL A 239 10.82 -13.41 11.17
CA VAL A 239 10.09 -14.44 11.93
C VAL A 239 8.68 -14.65 11.38
N VAL A 240 7.94 -13.57 11.15
CA VAL A 240 6.54 -13.65 10.68
C VAL A 240 6.46 -14.06 9.20
N SER A 241 7.33 -13.54 8.33
CA SER A 241 7.32 -13.91 6.90
C SER A 241 7.54 -15.40 6.66
N LEU A 242 8.37 -16.07 7.47
CA LEU A 242 8.56 -17.52 7.39
C LEU A 242 7.28 -18.28 7.77
N ALA A 243 6.58 -17.84 8.81
CA ALA A 243 5.31 -18.44 9.22
C ALA A 243 4.22 -18.21 8.16
N VAL A 244 4.11 -17.01 7.60
CA VAL A 244 3.07 -16.64 6.62
C VAL A 244 3.16 -17.41 5.30
N GLN A 245 4.32 -17.98 4.95
CA GLN A 245 4.50 -18.75 3.70
C GLN A 245 3.80 -20.12 3.71
N THR A 246 3.56 -20.72 4.88
CA THR A 246 2.93 -22.05 4.98
C THR A 246 1.47 -21.93 5.45
N PRO A 247 0.55 -22.81 5.02
CA PRO A 247 -0.84 -22.78 5.49
C PRO A 247 -0.96 -22.92 7.02
N SER A 248 -0.17 -23.81 7.62
CA SER A 248 -0.11 -24.00 9.08
C SER A 248 0.45 -22.77 9.78
N GLY A 249 1.55 -22.20 9.26
CA GLY A 249 2.14 -21.00 9.83
C GLY A 249 1.23 -19.76 9.69
N ARG A 250 0.38 -19.67 8.66
CA ARG A 250 -0.67 -18.64 8.57
C ARG A 250 -1.70 -18.77 9.67
N ALA A 251 -2.16 -19.98 9.99
CA ALA A 251 -3.07 -20.21 11.10
C ALA A 251 -2.43 -19.79 12.45
N ILE A 252 -1.16 -20.14 12.66
CA ILE A 252 -0.39 -19.73 13.84
C ILE A 252 -0.24 -18.21 13.90
N THR A 253 0.07 -17.57 12.77
CA THR A 253 0.20 -16.11 12.68
C THR A 253 -1.11 -15.40 13.05
N ARG A 254 -2.26 -15.94 12.62
CA ARG A 254 -3.59 -15.44 13.01
C ARG A 254 -3.82 -15.57 14.52
N GLN A 255 -3.44 -16.69 15.13
CA GLN A 255 -3.55 -16.89 16.58
C GLN A 255 -2.67 -15.91 17.37
N CYS A 256 -1.53 -15.52 16.82
CA CYS A 256 -0.60 -14.57 17.42
C CYS A 256 -0.79 -13.12 16.94
N SER A 257 -1.88 -12.79 16.24
CA SER A 257 -2.05 -11.48 15.58
C SER A 257 -1.96 -10.30 16.55
N THR A 258 -2.54 -10.43 17.75
CA THR A 258 -2.45 -9.41 18.81
C THR A 258 -1.02 -9.20 19.30
N ALA A 259 -0.25 -10.27 19.53
CA ALA A 259 1.15 -10.17 19.95
C ALA A 259 2.02 -9.54 18.85
N ILE A 260 1.76 -9.87 17.59
CA ILE A 260 2.42 -9.25 16.43
C ILE A 260 2.09 -7.76 16.38
N ALA A 261 0.80 -7.41 16.49
CA ALA A 261 0.34 -6.02 16.50
C ALA A 261 0.96 -5.22 17.66
N GLN A 262 0.99 -5.77 18.87
CA GLN A 262 1.66 -5.20 20.04
C GLN A 262 3.13 -4.91 19.75
N ARG A 263 3.83 -5.88 19.16
CA ARG A 263 5.26 -5.70 18.86
C ARG A 263 5.48 -4.64 17.78
N LEU A 264 4.68 -4.63 16.72
CA LEU A 264 4.72 -3.60 15.68
C LEU A 264 4.45 -2.21 16.25
N ALA A 265 3.40 -2.07 17.07
CA ALA A 265 3.07 -0.81 17.73
C ALA A 265 4.23 -0.33 18.60
N SER A 266 4.84 -1.24 19.38
CA SER A 266 5.99 -0.90 20.23
C SER A 266 7.19 -0.36 19.44
N PHE A 267 7.44 -0.84 18.21
CA PHE A 267 8.54 -0.31 17.39
C PHE A 267 8.30 1.12 16.92
N VAL A 268 7.04 1.47 16.66
CA VAL A 268 6.67 2.82 16.24
C VAL A 268 6.62 3.75 17.46
N GLU A 269 6.04 3.31 18.58
CA GLU A 269 5.92 4.10 19.82
C GLU A 269 7.28 4.33 20.52
N THR A 270 8.11 3.30 20.68
CA THR A 270 9.38 3.45 21.43
C THR A 270 10.36 4.46 20.81
N ARG A 271 10.16 4.82 19.54
CA ARG A 271 10.94 5.87 18.86
C ARG A 271 10.29 7.24 18.96
N THR A 272 8.96 7.35 18.88
CA THR A 272 8.25 8.63 19.02
C THR A 272 8.45 9.29 20.38
N TRP A 273 8.68 8.50 21.44
CA TRP A 273 8.92 9.04 22.80
C TRP A 273 10.37 9.47 23.07
N ARG A 274 11.37 9.05 22.27
CA ARG A 274 12.77 9.48 22.46
C ARG A 274 12.99 10.86 21.83
N LYS A 275 12.54 11.88 22.54
CA LYS A 275 12.86 13.32 22.42
C LYS A 275 13.58 13.75 21.13
N HIS A 276 12.76 14.06 20.13
CA HIS A 276 12.75 15.32 19.38
C HIS A 276 13.89 15.71 18.43
N LYS A 277 14.92 14.89 18.16
CA LYS A 277 15.95 15.30 17.17
C LYS A 277 15.78 14.70 15.77
N ASP A 278 15.23 13.49 15.63
CA ASP A 278 15.19 12.79 14.34
C ASP A 278 13.76 12.33 13.94
N ALA A 279 12.82 13.27 13.78
CA ALA A 279 11.45 12.97 13.35
C ALA A 279 11.35 12.26 11.98
N LEU A 280 12.43 12.25 11.21
CA LEU A 280 12.55 11.53 9.95
C LEU A 280 12.54 9.99 10.15
N ASP A 281 13.15 9.51 11.24
CA ASP A 281 13.35 8.08 11.52
C ASP A 281 12.04 7.36 11.93
N ASP A 282 11.11 8.10 12.53
CA ASP A 282 9.79 7.58 12.94
C ASP A 282 8.94 7.23 11.73
N ARG A 283 8.95 8.10 10.70
CA ARG A 283 8.21 7.87 9.45
C ARG A 283 8.75 6.69 8.67
N ASP A 284 10.07 6.50 8.66
CA ASP A 284 10.68 5.36 7.99
C ASP A 284 10.34 4.04 8.70
N THR A 285 10.26 4.05 10.02
CA THR A 285 9.82 2.88 10.80
C THR A 285 8.36 2.57 10.52
N ALA A 286 7.48 3.58 10.55
CA ALA A 286 6.07 3.43 10.19
C ALA A 286 5.92 2.91 8.75
N ARG A 287 6.68 3.46 7.79
CA ARG A 287 6.70 3.02 6.38
C ARG A 287 7.13 1.57 6.23
N GLN A 288 8.14 1.12 6.97
CA GLN A 288 8.56 -0.29 6.99
C GLN A 288 7.45 -1.19 7.52
N VAL A 289 6.81 -0.79 8.63
CA VAL A 289 5.69 -1.54 9.22
C VAL A 289 4.49 -1.61 8.27
N THR A 290 4.10 -0.49 7.67
CA THR A 290 3.04 -0.41 6.66
C THR A 290 3.35 -1.34 5.48
N ALA A 291 4.56 -1.29 4.93
CA ALA A 291 4.96 -2.17 3.82
C ALA A 291 4.95 -3.66 4.20
N MET A 292 5.39 -4.01 5.41
CA MET A 292 5.34 -5.37 5.93
C MET A 292 3.90 -5.90 6.00
N LEU A 293 3.00 -5.12 6.60
CA LEU A 293 1.60 -5.49 6.74
C LEU A 293 0.88 -5.58 5.38
N LEU A 294 1.20 -4.69 4.43
CA LEU A 294 0.70 -4.79 3.06
C LEU A 294 1.13 -6.10 2.40
N ASN A 295 2.41 -6.47 2.53
CA ASN A 295 2.93 -7.73 1.98
C ASN A 295 2.26 -8.97 2.61
N TRP A 296 1.94 -8.92 3.89
CA TRP A 296 1.26 -10.03 4.57
C TRP A 296 -0.26 -10.07 4.33
N SER A 297 -0.88 -8.93 3.99
CA SER A 297 -2.33 -8.83 3.85
C SER A 297 -2.92 -9.82 2.85
N HIS A 298 -2.29 -10.02 1.68
CA HIS A 298 -2.76 -11.00 0.70
C HIS A 298 -2.69 -12.43 1.24
N ALA A 299 -1.53 -12.83 1.77
CA ALA A 299 -1.31 -14.20 2.26
C ALA A 299 -2.19 -14.53 3.48
N LEU A 300 -2.45 -13.54 4.34
CA LEU A 300 -3.30 -13.71 5.53
C LEU A 300 -4.79 -13.68 5.20
N ALA A 301 -5.20 -12.98 4.14
CA ALA A 301 -6.58 -12.96 3.65
C ALA A 301 -7.01 -14.28 2.96
N GLU A 302 -6.06 -15.09 2.48
CA GLU A 302 -6.33 -16.44 1.98
C GLU A 302 -6.89 -17.34 3.11
N GLY A 303 -8.21 -17.45 3.18
CA GLY A 303 -8.94 -18.07 4.29
C GLY A 303 -10.31 -17.44 4.55
N GLY A 304 -10.65 -16.36 3.83
CA GLY A 304 -11.97 -15.74 3.84
C GLY A 304 -12.19 -14.83 5.05
N ALA A 305 -13.47 -14.57 5.32
CA ALA A 305 -13.96 -13.66 6.36
C ALA A 305 -13.33 -13.89 7.75
N ALA A 306 -13.42 -15.13 8.24
CA ALA A 306 -12.92 -15.52 9.56
C ALA A 306 -11.39 -15.31 9.73
N ALA A 307 -10.62 -15.52 8.65
CA ALA A 307 -9.18 -15.31 8.67
C ALA A 307 -8.80 -13.83 8.83
N ALA A 308 -9.57 -12.94 8.18
CA ALA A 308 -9.37 -11.50 8.26
C ALA A 308 -9.80 -10.94 9.62
N ALA A 309 -10.91 -11.43 10.19
CA ALA A 309 -11.30 -11.10 11.57
C ALA A 309 -10.24 -11.49 12.61
N ALA A 310 -9.60 -12.66 12.47
CA ALA A 310 -8.52 -13.09 13.34
C ALA A 310 -7.24 -12.24 13.24
N THR A 311 -7.12 -11.40 12.21
CA THR A 311 -5.97 -10.52 11.97
C THR A 311 -6.29 -9.03 12.14
N SER A 312 -7.48 -8.69 12.66
CA SER A 312 -7.96 -7.32 12.82
C SER A 312 -6.99 -6.40 13.58
N SER A 313 -6.35 -6.90 14.65
CA SER A 313 -5.37 -6.11 15.41
C SER A 313 -4.15 -5.70 14.58
N MET A 314 -3.72 -6.54 13.63
CA MET A 314 -2.62 -6.21 12.72
C MET A 314 -3.04 -5.12 11.72
N TRP A 315 -4.29 -5.19 11.23
CA TRP A 315 -4.85 -4.18 10.32
C TRP A 315 -5.09 -2.85 11.01
N ALA A 316 -5.44 -2.86 12.29
CA ALA A 316 -5.52 -1.67 13.14
C ALA A 316 -4.17 -0.93 13.20
N VAL A 317 -3.07 -1.65 13.47
CA VAL A 317 -1.71 -1.07 13.43
C VAL A 317 -1.32 -0.63 12.01
N GLY A 318 -1.74 -1.38 10.99
CA GLY A 318 -1.54 -1.02 9.59
C GLY A 318 -2.21 0.30 9.24
N LEU A 319 -3.46 0.49 9.64
CA LEU A 319 -4.23 1.71 9.43
C LEU A 319 -3.55 2.92 10.08
N TRP A 320 -3.15 2.78 11.35
CA TRP A 320 -2.46 3.84 12.07
C TRP A 320 -1.10 4.20 11.43
N THR A 321 -0.28 3.21 11.11
CA THR A 321 1.03 3.46 10.48
C THR A 321 0.90 4.03 9.07
N ALA A 322 -0.08 3.57 8.29
CA ALA A 322 -0.38 4.15 6.99
C ALA A 322 -0.81 5.62 7.10
N ALA A 323 -1.59 5.98 8.13
CA ALA A 323 -1.96 7.35 8.42
C ALA A 323 -0.77 8.23 8.83
N LEU A 324 0.16 7.70 9.65
CA LEU A 324 1.41 8.39 10.01
C LEU A 324 2.29 8.69 8.80
N VAL A 325 2.33 7.77 7.83
CA VAL A 325 3.10 7.92 6.59
C VAL A 325 2.37 8.78 5.56
N GLY A 326 1.05 8.87 5.66
CA GLY A 326 0.22 9.61 4.69
C GLY A 326 -0.09 8.82 3.42
N GLN A 327 -0.35 7.51 3.53
CA GLN A 327 -0.64 6.63 2.39
C GLN A 327 -2.13 6.25 2.34
N PRO A 328 -2.99 7.03 1.67
CA PRO A 328 -4.45 6.77 1.62
C PRO A 328 -4.79 5.38 1.09
N MET A 329 -4.13 4.92 0.02
CA MET A 329 -4.39 3.60 -0.56
C MET A 329 -4.05 2.45 0.40
N ALA A 330 -3.00 2.61 1.21
CA ALA A 330 -2.67 1.64 2.25
C ALA A 330 -3.72 1.66 3.37
N MET A 331 -4.16 2.85 3.79
CA MET A 331 -5.24 2.99 4.78
C MET A 331 -6.54 2.36 4.29
N LEU A 332 -6.95 2.63 3.05
CA LEU A 332 -8.14 2.04 2.43
C LEU A 332 -8.07 0.52 2.47
N ARG A 333 -6.92 -0.03 2.11
CA ARG A 333 -6.70 -1.48 2.09
C ARG A 333 -6.78 -2.09 3.50
N PHE A 334 -6.23 -1.43 4.51
CA PHE A 334 -6.34 -1.91 5.90
C PHE A 334 -7.76 -1.75 6.46
N LEU A 335 -8.47 -0.68 6.11
CA LEU A 335 -9.89 -0.56 6.42
C LEU A 335 -10.70 -1.67 5.75
N GLN A 336 -10.44 -1.97 4.47
CA GLN A 336 -11.12 -3.04 3.75
C GLN A 336 -10.82 -4.41 4.34
N ALA A 337 -9.56 -4.66 4.74
CA ALA A 337 -9.17 -5.89 5.41
C ALA A 337 -9.78 -6.02 6.82
N GLY A 338 -9.98 -4.90 7.53
CA GLY A 338 -10.57 -4.88 8.88
C GLY A 338 -12.10 -4.92 8.88
N LEU A 339 -12.76 -4.25 7.93
CA LEU A 339 -14.22 -4.09 7.86
C LEU A 339 -14.90 -5.03 6.87
N GLY A 340 -14.24 -5.36 5.75
CA GLY A 340 -14.85 -6.04 4.61
C GLY A 340 -15.08 -7.53 4.78
N SER A 341 -14.82 -8.09 5.96
CA SER A 341 -14.65 -9.52 6.14
C SER A 341 -15.38 -10.10 7.34
N GLY A 342 -16.30 -9.38 7.97
CA GLY A 342 -16.72 -9.71 9.32
C GLY A 342 -18.20 -9.53 9.61
N THR A 343 -18.67 -10.28 10.60
CA THR A 343 -19.91 -10.00 11.33
C THR A 343 -19.80 -8.65 12.05
N ASP A 344 -20.90 -8.07 12.53
CA ASP A 344 -20.85 -6.81 13.28
C ASP A 344 -19.95 -6.92 14.53
N ALA A 345 -19.84 -8.12 15.12
CA ALA A 345 -18.91 -8.41 16.20
C ALA A 345 -17.43 -8.28 15.79
N ASP A 346 -17.09 -8.64 14.55
CA ASP A 346 -15.72 -8.51 14.03
C ASP A 346 -15.37 -7.04 13.75
N LYS A 347 -16.33 -6.25 13.27
CA LYS A 347 -16.18 -4.79 13.13
C LYS A 347 -15.97 -4.14 14.49
N ALA A 348 -16.80 -4.48 15.49
CA ALA A 348 -16.65 -4.02 16.87
C ALA A 348 -15.27 -4.40 17.42
N ARG A 349 -14.81 -5.63 17.15
CA ARG A 349 -13.47 -6.07 17.55
C ARG A 349 -12.38 -5.24 16.88
N PHE A 350 -12.45 -4.98 15.57
CA PHE A 350 -11.48 -4.12 14.88
C PHE A 350 -11.41 -2.72 15.51
N LEU A 351 -12.57 -2.17 15.89
CA LEU A 351 -12.72 -0.88 16.56
C LEU A 351 -12.17 -0.87 17.99
N GLU A 352 -12.42 -1.91 18.77
CA GLU A 352 -11.97 -2.02 20.16
C GLU A 352 -10.51 -2.45 20.28
N THR A 353 -9.97 -3.14 19.27
CA THR A 353 -8.59 -3.65 19.32
C THR A 353 -7.57 -2.54 19.09
N TRP A 354 -7.12 -1.94 20.18
CA TRP A 354 -5.78 -1.37 20.25
C TRP A 354 -4.85 -2.29 21.06
N PRO A 355 -3.59 -2.49 20.65
CA PRO A 355 -2.72 -3.46 21.33
C PRO A 355 -2.28 -3.07 22.75
N SER A 356 -2.53 -1.85 23.26
CA SER A 356 -1.97 -1.43 24.55
C SER A 356 -2.75 -1.96 25.75
N GLN A 357 -2.19 -2.97 26.42
CA GLN A 357 -2.73 -3.53 27.66
C GLN A 357 -2.17 -2.87 28.94
N GLU A 358 -1.17 -1.97 28.81
CA GLU A 358 -0.40 -1.48 29.97
C GLU A 358 -0.43 0.03 30.22
N SER A 359 -1.00 0.83 29.31
CA SER A 359 -1.23 2.25 29.59
C SER A 359 -2.49 2.39 30.46
N LYS A 360 -2.33 2.26 31.78
CA LYS A 360 -3.41 2.52 32.76
C LYS A 360 -3.84 3.99 32.77
N ASP A 361 -3.03 4.90 32.22
CA ASP A 361 -3.19 6.35 32.41
C ASP A 361 -3.58 7.12 31.13
N ALA A 362 -3.38 6.54 29.95
CA ALA A 362 -3.98 7.04 28.72
C ALA A 362 -4.97 5.98 28.23
N GLY A 363 -6.26 6.32 28.19
CA GLY A 363 -7.31 5.41 27.72
C GLY A 363 -6.89 4.69 26.44
N SER A 364 -7.34 3.46 26.23
CA SER A 364 -7.07 2.76 24.97
C SER A 364 -7.78 3.49 23.82
N TRP A 365 -7.05 4.26 23.03
CA TRP A 365 -7.61 4.90 21.83
C TRP A 365 -7.78 3.82 20.75
N PRO A 366 -8.96 3.64 20.16
CA PRO A 366 -9.16 2.85 18.97
C PRO A 366 -8.16 3.20 17.89
N ALA A 367 -7.76 2.20 17.10
CA ALA A 367 -6.86 2.39 15.96
C ALA A 367 -7.37 3.47 14.99
N ALA A 368 -8.68 3.56 14.82
CA ALA A 368 -9.34 4.60 14.03
C ALA A 368 -9.05 6.01 14.55
N ALA A 369 -9.12 6.21 15.86
CA ALA A 369 -8.86 7.49 16.50
C ALA A 369 -7.38 7.88 16.36
N LEU A 370 -6.47 6.93 16.57
CA LEU A 370 -5.03 7.16 16.39
C LEU A 370 -4.68 7.44 14.92
N ALA A 371 -5.32 6.77 13.97
CA ALA A 371 -5.14 7.03 12.55
C ALA A 371 -5.64 8.44 12.18
N LEU A 372 -6.82 8.84 12.65
CA LEU A 372 -7.35 10.20 12.43
C LEU A 372 -6.46 11.26 13.09
N GLN A 373 -5.97 11.01 14.31
CA GLN A 373 -5.05 11.91 14.99
C GLN A 373 -3.72 12.06 14.24
N ALA A 374 -3.15 10.95 13.76
CA ALA A 374 -1.94 10.95 12.96
C ALA A 374 -2.12 11.75 11.65
N LEU A 375 -3.24 11.54 10.98
CA LEU A 375 -3.59 12.22 9.74
C LEU A 375 -3.85 13.71 9.96
N LEU A 376 -4.56 14.08 11.03
CA LEU A 376 -4.77 15.47 11.43
C LEU A 376 -3.43 16.16 11.73
N GLY A 377 -2.52 15.48 12.44
CA GLY A 377 -1.17 15.97 12.68
C GLY A 377 -0.37 16.16 11.38
N ALA A 378 -0.52 15.24 10.43
CA ALA A 378 0.11 15.33 9.12
C ALA A 378 -0.45 16.48 8.26
N LEU A 379 -1.77 16.73 8.29
CA LEU A 379 -2.39 17.85 7.58
C LEU A 379 -1.97 19.21 8.16
N ARG A 380 -1.82 19.30 9.49
CA ARG A 380 -1.41 20.53 10.18
C ARG A 380 0.07 20.86 10.06
N SER A 381 0.92 19.84 9.92
CA SER A 381 2.36 20.04 9.77
C SER A 381 2.71 20.46 8.33
N LYS A 382 3.35 21.62 8.15
CA LYS A 382 3.73 22.14 6.82
C LYS A 382 4.59 21.16 6.00
N VAL A 383 5.57 20.53 6.65
CA VAL A 383 6.49 19.55 6.02
C VAL A 383 5.78 18.25 5.67
N ALA A 384 4.78 17.87 6.47
CA ALA A 384 3.98 16.69 6.22
C ALA A 384 2.93 16.92 5.13
N ALA A 385 2.34 18.10 5.10
CA ALA A 385 1.30 18.47 4.16
C ALA A 385 1.78 18.42 2.71
N SER A 386 3.06 18.70 2.45
CA SER A 386 3.65 18.56 1.10
C SER A 386 3.75 17.10 0.64
N ALA A 387 3.96 16.16 1.57
CA ALA A 387 3.96 14.73 1.24
C ALA A 387 2.55 14.20 0.94
N LEU A 388 1.52 14.91 1.41
CA LEU A 388 0.11 14.62 1.15
C LEU A 388 -0.43 15.36 -0.08
N GLU A 389 0.38 16.17 -0.77
CA GLU A 389 -0.08 16.87 -1.97
C GLU A 389 -0.36 15.88 -3.11
N GLY A 390 -1.53 16.04 -3.74
CA GLY A 390 -2.01 15.12 -4.77
C GLY A 390 -2.74 13.89 -4.20
N THR A 391 -2.91 13.81 -2.88
CA THR A 391 -3.64 12.72 -2.20
C THR A 391 -4.85 13.23 -1.42
N ARG A 392 -5.15 14.54 -1.42
CA ARG A 392 -6.22 15.09 -0.58
C ARG A 392 -7.59 14.61 -1.01
N ALA A 393 -7.82 14.48 -2.32
CA ALA A 393 -9.04 13.88 -2.84
C ALA A 393 -9.22 12.43 -2.36
N GLU A 394 -8.15 11.63 -2.39
CA GLU A 394 -8.18 10.24 -1.93
C GLU A 394 -8.44 10.14 -0.42
N LEU A 395 -7.82 11.01 0.39
CA LEU A 395 -8.08 11.09 1.83
C LEU A 395 -9.52 11.52 2.11
N PHE A 396 -10.06 12.48 1.34
CA PHE A 396 -11.44 12.92 1.48
C PHE A 396 -12.43 11.78 1.14
N SER A 397 -12.17 11.05 0.05
CA SER A 397 -12.91 9.84 -0.30
C SER A 397 -12.84 8.79 0.79
N LEU A 398 -11.66 8.57 1.38
CA LEU A 398 -11.45 7.62 2.47
C LEU A 398 -12.24 7.99 3.74
N LEU A 399 -12.36 9.28 4.02
CA LEU A 399 -13.11 9.78 5.18
C LEU A 399 -14.62 9.64 4.96
N THR A 400 -15.11 10.05 3.79
CA THR A 400 -16.54 10.20 3.52
C THR A 400 -17.20 8.97 2.90
N GLY A 401 -16.41 8.11 2.26
CA GLY A 401 -16.88 6.99 1.42
C GLY A 401 -17.25 7.38 0.00
N VAL A 402 -17.08 8.64 -0.38
CA VAL A 402 -17.52 9.14 -1.70
C VAL A 402 -16.40 9.07 -2.72
N HIS A 403 -16.69 8.50 -3.90
CA HIS A 403 -15.76 8.37 -5.01
C HIS A 403 -16.33 9.01 -6.28
N LEU A 404 -15.59 9.91 -6.96
CA LEU A 404 -16.05 10.54 -8.20
C LEU A 404 -16.03 9.61 -9.42
N LEU A 405 -15.08 8.66 -9.45
CA LEU A 405 -14.79 7.83 -10.62
C LEU A 405 -15.44 6.45 -10.56
N ARG A 406 -16.10 6.10 -9.45
CA ARG A 406 -16.68 4.79 -9.24
C ARG A 406 -18.19 4.84 -9.52
N PRO A 407 -18.69 4.15 -10.56
CA PRO A 407 -20.13 4.07 -10.78
C PRO A 407 -20.79 3.41 -9.56
N ALA A 408 -21.94 3.92 -9.14
CA ALA A 408 -22.66 3.45 -7.95
C ALA A 408 -22.99 1.94 -7.99
N ALA A 409 -23.09 1.36 -9.19
CA ALA A 409 -23.34 -0.07 -9.38
C ALA A 409 -22.12 -0.97 -9.07
N ASP A 410 -20.90 -0.44 -9.16
CA ASP A 410 -19.63 -1.16 -8.92
C ASP A 410 -18.92 -0.71 -7.64
N ALA A 411 -19.59 0.13 -6.84
CA ALA A 411 -19.18 0.45 -5.50
C ALA A 411 -19.41 -0.80 -4.64
N GLY A 412 -18.35 -1.60 -4.44
CA GLY A 412 -18.30 -2.53 -3.33
C GLY A 412 -18.61 -1.82 -2.00
N PRO A 413 -18.74 -2.55 -0.87
CA PRO A 413 -19.13 -1.93 0.41
C PRO A 413 -18.33 -0.66 0.68
N ASP A 414 -19.03 0.44 0.98
CA ASP A 414 -18.45 1.77 1.18
C ASP A 414 -17.58 1.77 2.45
N VAL A 415 -16.35 1.28 2.30
CA VAL A 415 -15.39 1.25 3.39
C VAL A 415 -14.81 2.64 3.57
N SER A 416 -15.24 3.31 4.65
CA SER A 416 -14.81 4.67 5.00
C SER A 416 -14.69 4.88 6.50
N PHE A 417 -13.98 5.94 6.92
CA PHE A 417 -14.00 6.35 8.33
C PHE A 417 -15.40 6.75 8.79
N ARG A 418 -16.23 7.36 7.93
CA ARG A 418 -17.61 7.67 8.26
C ARG A 418 -18.40 6.43 8.69
N VAL A 419 -18.33 5.36 7.89
CA VAL A 419 -18.99 4.08 8.19
C VAL A 419 -18.39 3.45 9.45
N LEU A 420 -17.06 3.46 9.56
CA LEU A 420 -16.35 2.97 10.75
C LEU A 420 -16.80 3.67 12.04
N LEU A 421 -17.00 4.99 11.98
CA LEU A 421 -17.40 5.80 13.12
C LEU A 421 -18.89 5.74 13.42
N SER A 422 -19.77 5.51 12.43
CA SER A 422 -21.20 5.33 12.67
C SER A 422 -21.53 4.03 13.40
N GLU A 423 -20.64 3.04 13.31
CA GLU A 423 -20.76 1.76 14.02
C GLU A 423 -20.27 1.85 15.48
N LEU A 424 -19.58 2.94 15.85
CA LEU A 424 -19.15 3.17 17.22
C LEU A 424 -20.30 3.72 18.08
N PRO A 425 -20.34 3.37 19.38
CA PRO A 425 -21.28 3.98 20.30
C PRO A 425 -21.18 5.53 20.29
N PRO A 426 -22.30 6.27 20.34
CA PRO A 426 -22.31 7.74 20.24
C PRO A 426 -21.57 8.45 21.38
N GLN A 427 -21.29 7.74 22.47
CA GLN A 427 -20.53 8.22 23.63
C GLN A 427 -19.01 8.28 23.38
N VAL A 428 -18.58 7.78 22.23
CA VAL A 428 -17.16 7.66 21.91
C VAL A 428 -16.59 9.02 21.47
N PRO A 429 -15.58 9.56 22.15
CA PRO A 429 -15.15 10.95 21.99
C PRO A 429 -14.35 11.22 20.71
N TYR A 430 -14.37 10.38 19.67
CA TYR A 430 -13.47 10.53 18.51
C TYR A 430 -14.09 11.26 17.31
N SER A 431 -15.38 11.58 17.36
CA SER A 431 -16.06 12.36 16.31
C SER A 431 -15.37 13.71 16.04
N HIS A 432 -14.83 14.36 17.08
CA HIS A 432 -14.09 15.62 16.92
C HIS A 432 -12.84 15.49 16.04
N LEU A 433 -12.14 14.34 16.05
CA LEU A 433 -10.96 14.12 15.21
C LEU A 433 -11.35 14.01 13.75
N TYR A 434 -12.43 13.28 13.47
CA TYR A 434 -12.99 13.16 12.13
C TYR A 434 -13.43 14.51 11.57
N VAL A 435 -14.20 15.26 12.36
CA VAL A 435 -14.68 16.61 12.02
C VAL A 435 -13.50 17.57 11.82
N ALA A 436 -12.51 17.55 12.70
CA ALA A 436 -11.29 18.36 12.54
C ALA A 436 -10.49 17.99 11.29
N THR A 437 -10.45 16.71 10.94
CA THR A 437 -9.77 16.23 9.74
C THR A 437 -10.49 16.68 8.47
N LEU A 438 -11.82 16.58 8.43
CA LEU A 438 -12.63 17.11 7.32
C LEU A 438 -12.44 18.63 7.16
N ALA A 439 -12.30 19.35 8.27
CA ALA A 439 -12.05 20.79 8.25
C ALA A 439 -10.68 21.13 7.62
N GLU A 440 -9.62 20.41 7.97
CA GLU A 440 -8.31 20.60 7.34
C GLU A 440 -8.32 20.27 5.83
N LEU A 441 -9.23 19.39 5.40
CA LEU A 441 -9.48 19.09 3.98
C LEU A 441 -10.49 20.04 3.32
N GLY A 442 -10.99 21.07 4.01
CA GLY A 442 -11.93 22.06 3.44
C GLY A 442 -13.33 21.52 3.11
N GLY A 443 -13.77 20.45 3.77
CA GLY A 443 -15.09 19.82 3.56
C GLY A 443 -16.26 20.60 4.17
N VAL A 444 -16.46 21.86 3.76
CA VAL A 444 -17.44 22.78 4.36
C VAL A 444 -18.87 22.26 4.27
N ARG A 445 -19.31 21.82 3.08
CA ARG A 445 -20.69 21.33 2.88
C ARG A 445 -20.93 20.05 3.66
N THR A 446 -19.95 19.16 3.65
CA THR A 446 -19.97 17.88 4.36
C THR A 446 -20.03 18.11 5.87
N LEU A 447 -19.29 19.09 6.39
CA LEU A 447 -19.30 19.45 7.80
C LEU A 447 -20.64 20.05 8.23
N TRP A 448 -21.21 20.95 7.43
CA TRP A 448 -22.54 21.52 7.68
C TRP A 448 -23.58 20.41 7.78
N GLU A 449 -23.58 19.47 6.84
CA GLU A 449 -24.50 18.35 6.85
C GLU A 449 -24.32 17.45 8.08
N GLN A 450 -23.07 17.15 8.46
CA GLN A 450 -22.76 16.36 9.65
C GLN A 450 -23.28 17.05 10.92
N GLN A 451 -23.12 18.37 11.03
CA GLN A 451 -23.64 19.15 12.14
C GLN A 451 -25.16 19.08 12.22
N GLN A 452 -25.87 19.24 11.09
CA GLN A 452 -27.33 19.17 11.05
C GLN A 452 -27.88 17.78 11.38
N LYS A 453 -27.22 16.72 10.88
CA LYS A 453 -27.68 15.33 11.09
C LYS A 453 -27.44 14.80 12.48
N THR A 454 -26.26 15.07 13.02
CA THR A 454 -25.84 14.51 14.30
C THR A 454 -26.25 15.41 15.47
N GLY A 455 -26.58 16.68 15.21
CA GLY A 455 -26.75 17.70 16.23
C GLY A 455 -25.47 17.97 17.03
N THR A 456 -24.33 17.40 16.61
CA THR A 456 -23.06 17.56 17.33
C THR A 456 -22.55 18.97 17.09
N ALA A 457 -22.42 19.74 18.16
CA ALA A 457 -21.82 21.06 18.08
C ALA A 457 -20.36 20.95 17.58
N VAL A 458 -20.12 21.41 16.36
CA VAL A 458 -18.76 21.55 15.83
C VAL A 458 -18.15 22.81 16.42
N GLY A 459 -16.96 22.70 17.01
CA GLY A 459 -16.28 23.86 17.60
C GLY A 459 -16.00 24.95 16.55
N ALA A 460 -16.16 26.21 16.94
CA ALA A 460 -16.01 27.36 16.05
C ALA A 460 -14.63 27.39 15.35
N ASP A 461 -13.55 27.03 16.04
CA ASP A 461 -12.21 26.95 15.44
C ASP A 461 -12.13 25.93 14.30
N THR A 462 -12.85 24.82 14.41
CA THR A 462 -12.91 23.79 13.37
C THR A 462 -13.70 24.28 12.16
N LEU A 463 -14.81 24.99 12.36
CA LEU A 463 -15.58 25.61 11.27
C LEU A 463 -14.78 26.67 10.54
N VAL A 464 -14.10 27.55 11.28
CA VAL A 464 -13.19 28.56 10.72
C VAL A 464 -12.08 27.90 9.91
N THR A 465 -11.47 26.82 10.42
CA THR A 465 -10.45 26.06 9.70
C THR A 465 -10.99 25.53 8.37
N ALA A 466 -12.19 24.95 8.38
CA ALA A 466 -12.84 24.46 7.17
C ALA A 466 -13.05 25.57 6.13
N VAL A 467 -13.59 26.72 6.56
CA VAL A 467 -13.84 27.88 5.68
C VAL A 467 -12.55 28.43 5.10
N VAL A 468 -11.49 28.58 5.91
CA VAL A 468 -10.19 29.07 5.43
C VAL A 468 -9.59 28.11 4.41
N ARG A 469 -9.69 26.79 4.64
CA ARG A 469 -9.20 25.78 3.68
C ARG A 469 -10.02 25.78 2.40
N TYR A 470 -11.34 25.88 2.51
CA TYR A 470 -12.24 26.00 1.37
C TYR A 470 -11.95 27.25 0.53
N ALA A 471 -11.73 28.41 1.17
CA ALA A 471 -11.37 29.65 0.49
C ALA A 471 -10.13 29.48 -0.40
N VAL A 472 -9.08 28.81 0.12
CA VAL A 472 -7.86 28.51 -0.65
C VAL A 472 -8.16 27.63 -1.87
N TYR A 473 -9.14 26.73 -1.77
CA TYR A 473 -9.53 25.87 -2.89
C TYR A 473 -10.40 26.59 -3.91
N ALA A 474 -11.31 27.44 -3.45
CA ALA A 474 -12.19 28.26 -4.29
C ALA A 474 -11.38 29.30 -5.09
N GLU A 475 -10.39 29.96 -4.47
CA GLU A 475 -9.54 30.96 -5.14
C GLU A 475 -8.70 30.38 -6.29
N ALA A 476 -8.32 29.10 -6.20
CA ALA A 476 -7.55 28.44 -7.25
C ALA A 476 -8.40 28.00 -8.45
N GLN A 477 -9.73 27.97 -8.30
CA GLN A 477 -10.62 27.63 -9.39
C GLN A 477 -10.83 28.88 -10.26
N ALA A 478 -10.51 28.77 -11.56
CA ALA A 478 -11.12 29.63 -12.56
C ALA A 478 -12.65 29.49 -12.43
N PRO A 479 -13.46 30.52 -12.73
CA PRO A 479 -14.91 30.47 -12.58
C PRO A 479 -15.45 29.26 -13.35
N MET A 480 -15.70 28.18 -12.61
CA MET A 480 -16.33 27.00 -13.14
C MET A 480 -17.74 27.43 -13.55
N PRO A 481 -18.24 26.98 -14.72
CA PRO A 481 -19.63 27.22 -15.06
C PRO A 481 -20.47 26.69 -13.90
N THR A 482 -21.20 27.58 -13.24
CA THR A 482 -22.22 27.20 -12.26
C THR A 482 -23.10 26.18 -12.96
N PRO A 483 -23.16 24.92 -12.48
CA PRO A 483 -24.01 23.94 -13.12
C PRO A 483 -25.43 24.48 -13.07
N SER A 484 -26.07 24.49 -14.25
CA SER A 484 -27.40 25.05 -14.41
C SER A 484 -28.34 24.46 -13.37
N ALA A 485 -29.01 25.34 -12.62
CA ALA A 485 -29.89 25.05 -11.48
C ALA A 485 -31.17 24.25 -11.83
N THR A 486 -31.14 23.43 -12.89
CA THR A 486 -32.31 22.79 -13.47
C THR A 486 -32.43 21.29 -13.16
N SER A 487 -31.52 20.69 -12.39
CA SER A 487 -31.75 19.35 -11.85
C SER A 487 -32.17 19.44 -10.39
N SER A 488 -33.42 19.10 -10.09
CA SER A 488 -34.03 19.00 -8.76
C SER A 488 -33.45 17.85 -7.90
N LEU A 489 -32.13 17.69 -7.90
CA LEU A 489 -31.35 16.72 -7.13
C LEU A 489 -30.97 17.30 -5.75
N ASP A 490 -31.89 18.07 -5.18
CA ASP A 490 -31.74 18.66 -3.86
C ASP A 490 -31.95 17.61 -2.75
N ARG A 491 -31.07 17.68 -1.75
CA ARG A 491 -31.15 17.09 -0.38
C ARG A 491 -30.45 15.76 -0.08
N SER A 492 -29.78 15.09 -1.01
CA SER A 492 -29.02 13.90 -0.61
C SER A 492 -27.67 14.24 0.02
N ALA A 493 -27.35 13.57 1.13
CA ALA A 493 -26.05 13.51 1.81
C ALA A 493 -24.85 13.32 0.88
N ALA A 494 -25.08 12.55 -0.18
CA ALA A 494 -24.07 12.21 -1.16
C ALA A 494 -23.66 13.46 -1.95
N ASN A 495 -24.55 14.43 -2.14
CA ASN A 495 -24.30 15.58 -3.00
C ASN A 495 -23.32 16.56 -2.34
N SER A 496 -23.48 16.86 -1.06
CA SER A 496 -22.57 17.75 -0.32
C SER A 496 -21.11 17.27 -0.36
N SER A 497 -20.92 15.96 -0.15
CA SER A 497 -19.59 15.34 -0.15
C SER A 497 -19.01 15.19 -1.55
N VAL A 498 -19.82 14.91 -2.58
CA VAL A 498 -19.39 14.95 -3.98
C VAL A 498 -18.88 16.35 -4.37
N TRP A 499 -19.58 17.40 -3.95
CA TRP A 499 -19.21 18.79 -4.26
C TRP A 499 -17.89 19.22 -3.61
N ASP A 500 -17.72 18.92 -2.32
CA ASP A 500 -16.45 19.17 -1.64
C ASP A 500 -15.31 18.39 -2.29
N LEU A 501 -15.55 17.12 -2.66
CA LEU A 501 -14.56 16.29 -3.34
C LEU A 501 -14.19 16.85 -4.72
N GLN A 502 -15.15 17.29 -5.54
CA GLN A 502 -14.89 17.96 -6.82
C GLN A 502 -14.06 19.23 -6.61
N THR A 503 -14.38 20.00 -5.57
CA THR A 503 -13.66 21.24 -5.24
C THR A 503 -12.18 20.96 -4.93
N ILE A 504 -11.91 19.91 -4.15
CA ILE A 504 -10.55 19.46 -3.81
C ILE A 504 -9.82 18.94 -5.06
N VAL A 505 -10.47 18.12 -5.90
CA VAL A 505 -9.88 17.57 -7.13
C VAL A 505 -9.51 18.69 -8.10
N ASN A 506 -10.39 19.67 -8.30
CA ASN A 506 -10.13 20.82 -9.16
C ASN A 506 -8.94 21.64 -8.66
N TYR A 507 -8.85 21.85 -7.35
CA TYR A 507 -7.70 22.52 -6.73
C TYR A 507 -6.39 21.75 -6.97
N GLU A 508 -6.38 20.44 -6.75
CA GLU A 508 -5.19 19.61 -6.97
C GLU A 508 -4.77 19.58 -8.45
N ALA A 509 -5.74 19.53 -9.38
CA ALA A 509 -5.48 19.61 -10.81
C ALA A 509 -4.91 20.97 -11.23
N ALA A 510 -5.51 22.07 -10.78
CA ALA A 510 -5.02 23.43 -11.04
C ALA A 510 -3.59 23.61 -10.52
N ARG A 511 -3.32 23.13 -9.31
CA ARG A 511 -1.99 23.20 -8.69
C ARG A 511 -0.96 22.30 -9.37
N ALA A 512 -1.36 21.11 -9.83
CA ALA A 512 -0.50 20.24 -10.63
C ALA A 512 -0.12 20.91 -11.95
N THR A 513 -1.08 21.59 -12.60
CA THR A 513 -0.86 22.34 -13.84
C THR A 513 0.09 23.52 -13.63
N ALA A 514 -0.09 24.28 -12.53
CA ALA A 514 0.80 25.39 -12.18
C ALA A 514 2.25 24.96 -11.86
N ARG A 515 2.46 23.69 -11.49
CA ARG A 515 3.79 23.12 -11.23
C ARG A 515 4.49 22.58 -12.46
N GLN A 516 3.77 22.37 -13.56
CA GLN A 516 4.42 21.91 -14.78
C GLN A 516 5.37 23.01 -15.24
N PRO A 517 6.67 22.71 -15.43
CA PRO A 517 7.59 23.69 -16.01
C PRO A 517 7.02 24.10 -17.37
N PRO A 518 7.11 25.39 -17.75
CA PRO A 518 6.66 25.84 -19.06
C PRO A 518 7.34 24.96 -20.10
N THR A 519 6.53 24.18 -20.82
CA THR A 519 7.03 23.20 -21.78
C THR A 519 7.86 23.94 -22.82
N LEU A 520 9.06 23.41 -23.10
CA LEU A 520 10.07 23.99 -24.02
C LEU A 520 9.64 24.02 -25.50
N PHE A 521 8.35 23.98 -25.81
CA PHE A 521 7.83 24.24 -27.15
C PHE A 521 7.25 25.66 -27.19
N PRO A 522 8.03 26.65 -27.65
CA PRO A 522 7.59 28.03 -27.74
C PRO A 522 6.75 28.20 -29.00
N THR A 523 5.54 27.66 -29.02
CA THR A 523 4.54 28.12 -30.00
C THR A 523 3.83 29.32 -29.41
N LEU A 524 4.42 30.50 -29.64
CA LEU A 524 3.78 31.82 -29.73
C LEU A 524 2.62 32.06 -28.75
N ARG A 525 2.88 32.03 -27.43
CA ARG A 525 2.01 32.71 -26.47
C ARG A 525 2.66 34.02 -26.03
N PRO A 526 1.89 35.11 -25.89
CA PRO A 526 2.40 36.37 -25.36
C PRO A 526 2.99 36.11 -23.98
N VAL A 527 4.21 36.61 -23.78
CA VAL A 527 5.01 36.52 -22.56
C VAL A 527 4.14 36.95 -21.37
N PRO A 528 3.75 36.04 -20.46
CA PRO A 528 3.15 36.47 -19.20
C PRO A 528 4.20 37.24 -18.39
N PRO A 529 3.79 38.24 -17.59
CA PRO A 529 4.70 39.01 -16.75
C PRO A 529 5.51 38.06 -15.84
N PRO A 530 6.74 38.43 -15.45
CA PRO A 530 7.59 37.60 -14.63
C PRO A 530 6.86 37.26 -13.32
N LEU A 531 6.38 36.02 -13.23
CA LEU A 531 5.98 35.42 -11.98
C LEU A 531 7.26 35.33 -11.15
N GLY A 532 7.31 36.14 -10.09
CA GLY A 532 8.37 36.04 -9.08
C GLY A 532 8.53 34.60 -8.62
N GLU A 533 9.72 34.27 -8.12
CA GLU A 533 10.03 32.95 -7.57
C GLU A 533 8.83 32.44 -6.74
N PRO A 534 8.48 31.15 -6.82
CA PRO A 534 7.49 30.58 -5.92
C PRO A 534 8.08 30.60 -4.51
N GLU A 535 8.01 31.77 -3.87
CA GLU A 535 8.01 31.87 -2.42
C GLU A 535 7.05 30.78 -1.98
N THR A 536 7.57 29.86 -1.19
CA THR A 536 6.75 28.91 -0.46
C THR A 536 5.99 29.79 0.51
N ALA A 537 4.93 30.44 0.03
CA ALA A 537 4.23 31.50 0.71
C ALA A 537 3.92 30.92 2.08
N ALA A 538 4.63 31.43 3.10
CA ALA A 538 4.37 31.03 4.45
C ALA A 538 2.90 31.35 4.62
N GLN A 539 2.06 30.30 4.71
CA GLN A 539 0.61 30.45 4.86
C GLN A 539 0.42 31.62 5.82
N PRO A 540 -0.14 32.76 5.34
CA PRO A 540 -0.20 33.94 6.18
C PRO A 540 -0.86 33.47 7.46
N ALA A 541 -0.27 33.79 8.60
CA ALA A 541 -0.92 33.55 9.87
C ALA A 541 -2.15 34.45 9.83
N VAL A 542 -3.26 33.88 9.33
CA VAL A 542 -4.51 34.58 9.16
C VAL A 542 -4.95 34.88 10.58
N THR A 543 -4.72 36.10 11.06
CA THR A 543 -5.33 36.58 12.29
C THR A 543 -6.81 36.64 11.99
N VAL A 544 -7.52 35.59 12.41
CA VAL A 544 -8.97 35.53 12.37
C VAL A 544 -9.44 36.31 13.59
N ASP A 545 -10.12 37.42 13.35
CA ASP A 545 -10.76 38.17 14.42
C ASP A 545 -12.03 37.45 14.91
N ASP A 546 -12.47 37.78 16.13
CA ASP A 546 -13.66 37.17 16.72
C ASP A 546 -14.92 37.46 15.87
N ALA A 547 -14.95 38.60 15.17
CA ALA A 547 -16.04 38.96 14.26
C ALA A 547 -16.16 37.99 13.07
N PHE A 548 -15.06 37.61 12.41
CA PHE A 548 -15.09 36.60 11.35
C PHE A 548 -15.48 35.23 11.89
N ARG A 549 -14.99 34.87 13.08
CA ARG A 549 -15.34 33.62 13.75
C ARG A 549 -16.85 33.53 14.01
N ASP A 550 -17.45 34.57 14.58
CA ASP A 550 -18.88 34.64 14.85
C ASP A 550 -19.71 34.59 13.56
N ALA A 551 -19.24 35.28 12.51
CA ALA A 551 -19.88 35.27 11.20
C ALA A 551 -19.85 33.89 10.53
N VAL A 552 -18.74 33.14 10.66
CA VAL A 552 -18.68 31.74 10.20
C VAL A 552 -19.67 30.87 10.97
N VAL A 553 -19.75 31.01 12.29
CA VAL A 553 -20.74 30.26 13.10
C VAL A 553 -22.18 30.61 12.67
N ALA A 554 -22.46 31.87 12.38
CA ALA A 554 -23.76 32.31 11.88
C ALA A 554 -24.07 31.74 10.49
N ALA A 555 -23.06 31.62 9.61
CA ALA A 555 -23.22 30.99 8.30
C ALA A 555 -23.52 29.49 8.40
N PHE A 556 -22.90 28.77 9.35
CA PHE A 556 -23.22 27.36 9.59
C PHE A 556 -24.58 27.14 10.25
N SER A 557 -25.19 28.18 10.81
CA SER A 557 -26.54 28.15 11.39
C SER A 557 -27.66 28.30 10.35
N GLN A 558 -27.33 28.48 9.07
CA GLN A 558 -28.33 28.61 8.00
C GLN A 558 -29.11 27.30 7.79
N GLU A 559 -30.34 27.43 7.28
CA GLU A 559 -31.28 26.31 7.10
C GLU A 559 -30.88 25.35 5.97
N SER A 560 -30.05 25.78 5.03
CA SER A 560 -29.58 24.96 3.90
C SER A 560 -28.06 25.06 3.70
N ALA A 561 -27.48 23.99 3.13
CA ALA A 561 -26.05 23.95 2.79
C ALA A 561 -25.70 25.06 1.79
N ASP A 562 -26.57 25.33 0.81
CA ASP A 562 -26.34 26.35 -0.19
C ASP A 562 -26.41 27.76 0.41
N ALA A 563 -27.35 28.02 1.33
CA ALA A 563 -27.40 29.29 2.06
C ALA A 563 -26.16 29.47 2.94
N ALA A 564 -25.69 28.40 3.60
CA ALA A 564 -24.46 28.43 4.38
C ALA A 564 -23.24 28.74 3.49
N VAL A 565 -23.12 28.10 2.33
CA VAL A 565 -22.03 28.36 1.38
C VAL A 565 -22.12 29.76 0.79
N GLN A 566 -23.30 30.23 0.39
CA GLN A 566 -23.48 31.61 -0.10
C GLN A 566 -23.10 32.65 0.97
N ALA A 567 -23.47 32.41 2.22
CA ALA A 567 -23.05 33.27 3.33
C ALA A 567 -21.52 33.25 3.53
N ILE A 568 -20.90 32.07 3.43
CA ILE A 568 -19.44 31.92 3.49
C ILE A 568 -18.76 32.66 2.33
N ASP A 569 -19.24 32.48 1.09
CA ASP A 569 -18.69 33.13 -0.10
C ASP A 569 -18.82 34.65 0.01
N ALA A 570 -19.96 35.17 0.50
CA ALA A 570 -20.15 36.59 0.78
C ALA A 570 -19.18 37.11 1.86
N LEU A 571 -18.93 36.33 2.92
CA LEU A 571 -17.95 36.67 3.95
C LEU A 571 -16.52 36.70 3.40
N LEU A 572 -16.16 35.76 2.54
CA LEU A 572 -14.84 35.71 1.89
C LEU A 572 -14.67 36.89 0.93
N GLN A 573 -15.70 37.22 0.14
CA GLN A 573 -15.69 38.37 -0.77
C GLN A 573 -15.53 39.69 0.00
N ALA A 574 -16.34 39.91 1.04
CA ALA A 574 -16.25 41.12 1.88
C ALA A 574 -14.85 41.29 2.51
N ARG A 575 -14.23 40.18 2.90
CA ARG A 575 -12.86 40.17 3.42
C ARG A 575 -11.83 40.54 2.36
N GLN A 576 -11.94 40.00 1.15
CA GLN A 576 -11.05 40.34 0.04
C GLN A 576 -11.16 41.82 -0.33
N ASP A 577 -12.37 42.37 -0.36
CA ASP A 577 -12.62 43.78 -0.65
C ASP A 577 -12.04 44.70 0.45
N GLY A 578 -12.18 44.32 1.72
CA GLY A 578 -11.55 45.02 2.84
C GLY A 578 -10.01 45.04 2.76
N GLN A 579 -9.39 43.93 2.36
CA GLN A 579 -7.94 43.86 2.18
C GLN A 579 -7.45 44.73 1.00
N ARG A 580 -8.21 44.80 -0.09
CA ARG A 580 -7.91 45.67 -1.23
C ARG A 580 -8.01 47.14 -0.85
N GLY A 581 -9.06 47.53 -0.11
CA GLY A 581 -9.23 48.89 0.39
C GLY A 581 -8.11 49.35 1.33
N SER A 582 -7.65 48.48 2.23
CA SER A 582 -6.54 48.78 3.14
C SER A 582 -5.20 48.98 2.40
N ARG A 583 -4.93 48.21 1.33
CA ARG A 583 -3.74 48.41 0.49
C ARG A 583 -3.80 49.71 -0.31
N ALA A 584 -4.96 50.09 -0.83
CA ALA A 584 -5.13 51.33 -1.58
C ALA A 584 -4.95 52.59 -0.69
N GLY A 585 -5.34 52.52 0.59
CA GLY A 585 -5.19 53.62 1.55
C GLY A 585 -3.78 53.83 2.12
N GLY A 586 -2.85 52.89 1.88
CA GLY A 586 -1.46 52.95 2.37
C GLY A 586 -0.47 53.63 1.41
N ALA A 587 -0.90 54.03 0.22
CA ALA A 587 -0.08 54.84 -0.68
C ALA A 587 -0.01 56.27 -0.14
N VAL A 588 1.00 56.53 0.70
CA VAL A 588 1.38 57.89 1.12
C VAL A 588 1.64 58.70 -0.16
N PRO A 589 0.99 59.86 -0.36
CA PRO A 589 1.31 60.70 -1.51
C PRO A 589 2.77 61.12 -1.38
N GLU A 590 3.57 60.68 -2.34
CA GLU A 590 4.93 61.13 -2.54
C GLU A 590 4.89 62.65 -2.69
N LYS A 591 5.27 63.34 -1.61
CA LYS A 591 5.38 64.78 -1.58
C LYS A 591 6.35 65.19 -2.69
N ALA A 592 5.84 65.99 -3.61
CA ALA A 592 6.60 66.95 -4.37
C ALA A 592 7.66 67.60 -3.46
N GLN A 593 8.93 67.30 -3.73
CA GLN A 593 10.03 68.18 -3.35
C GLN A 593 10.34 69.05 -4.57
N ALA A 594 10.17 70.35 -4.34
CA ALA A 594 10.65 71.44 -5.16
C ALA A 594 12.18 71.49 -5.17
#